data_AF-A0A7C5U8P6-F1
#
_entry.id   AF-A0A7C5U8P6-F1
#
_cell.length_a   1.000
_cell.length_b   1.000
_cell.length_c   1.000
_cell.angle_alpha   90.00
_cell.angle_beta   90.00
_cell.angle_gamma   90.00
#
_symmetry.space_group_name_H-M   'P 1'
#
loop_
_entity.id
_entity.type
_entity.pdbx_description
1 polymer ?
#
loop_
_entity_poly.entity_id
_entity_poly.type
_entity_poly.pdbx_seq_one_letter_code
_entity_poly.pdbx_strand_id
1 'polypeptide(L)'
;MRGFRAENFYKLARAALLLFGKNPQTYFISAYIRGGRFKGTTNVVDSKEFSGNLFNQINDALDFIKKHINVKFDINVKDLTLEKLSRKDIWDYPLDAIREAIINAVIHRDYNDNSWVEIRIYDDKIWINNPGKLLSPLTVEDLKMPYHQTKTRNPLLAKVFYYAGLIEQWGTGTTKMIDLCRTSNLPEPEFLNRQEGIGSFTVIFYKDIYTPENMKKMGLNERQIKAVLYLKENGKITNKEYRMINNISDEGARLDLLDLVRKDILKQEGKGKNTYYTLK
;
A
#
# COMPACT_ATOMS: atom_id res chain seq x y z
N MET A 1 -0.82 3.45 45.79
CA MET A 1 -1.34 2.30 45.00
C MET A 1 -2.78 2.43 44.46
N ARG A 2 -3.56 3.50 44.72
CA ARG A 2 -4.93 3.65 44.16
C ARG A 2 -5.00 4.24 42.72
N GLY A 3 -3.94 4.86 42.22
CA GLY A 3 -3.93 5.47 40.86
C GLY A 3 -3.84 4.45 39.71
N PHE A 4 -3.05 3.38 39.88
CA PHE A 4 -2.78 2.40 38.80
C PHE A 4 -4.00 1.59 38.35
N ARG A 5 -4.96 1.31 39.25
CA ARG A 5 -6.17 0.53 38.92
C ARG A 5 -7.19 1.33 38.11
N ALA A 6 -7.37 2.61 38.43
CA ALA A 6 -8.33 3.46 37.73
C ALA A 6 -7.86 3.75 36.29
N GLU A 7 -6.58 4.07 36.10
CA GLU A 7 -6.02 4.37 34.77
C GLU A 7 -6.14 3.19 33.80
N ASN A 8 -5.87 1.96 34.28
CA ASN A 8 -6.06 0.75 33.47
C ASN A 8 -7.53 0.49 33.14
N PHE A 9 -8.44 0.76 34.06
CA PHE A 9 -9.88 0.65 33.81
C PHE A 9 -10.34 1.64 32.73
N TYR A 10 -9.88 2.90 32.78
CA TYR A 10 -10.18 3.89 31.74
C TYR A 10 -9.60 3.51 30.39
N LYS A 11 -8.36 3.01 30.33
CA LYS A 11 -7.74 2.51 29.09
C LYS A 11 -8.53 1.36 28.47
N LEU A 12 -8.96 0.40 29.29
CA LEU A 12 -9.82 -0.71 28.86
C LEU A 12 -11.18 -0.22 28.35
N ALA A 13 -11.84 0.68 29.08
CA ALA A 13 -13.14 1.23 28.70
C ALA A 13 -13.07 1.99 27.36
N ARG A 14 -12.02 2.79 27.14
CA ARG A 14 -11.80 3.50 25.87
C ARG A 14 -11.58 2.54 24.70
N ALA A 15 -10.72 1.55 24.85
CA ALA A 15 -10.47 0.55 23.82
C ALA A 15 -11.75 -0.26 23.51
N ALA A 16 -12.47 -0.70 24.54
CA ALA A 16 -13.74 -1.42 24.39
C ALA A 16 -14.80 -0.59 23.66
N LEU A 17 -14.90 0.71 23.98
CA LEU A 17 -15.82 1.61 23.31
C LEU A 17 -15.48 1.76 21.82
N LEU A 18 -14.21 1.95 21.47
CA LEU A 18 -13.78 2.05 20.07
C LEU A 18 -14.03 0.73 19.30
N LEU A 19 -13.74 -0.41 19.92
CA LEU A 19 -13.82 -1.73 19.29
C LEU A 19 -15.25 -2.27 19.18
N PHE A 20 -16.13 -1.96 20.14
CA PHE A 20 -17.44 -2.62 20.28
C PHE A 20 -18.60 -1.65 20.54
N GLY A 21 -18.33 -0.37 20.73
CA GLY A 21 -19.37 0.64 20.91
C GLY A 21 -20.21 0.82 19.64
N LYS A 22 -21.53 0.99 19.80
CA LYS A 22 -22.42 1.25 18.67
C LYS A 22 -22.11 2.60 17.99
N ASN A 23 -21.76 3.61 18.80
CA ASN A 23 -21.44 4.95 18.33
C ASN A 23 -20.28 5.55 19.18
N PRO A 24 -19.03 5.10 18.99
CA PRO A 24 -17.88 5.62 19.74
C PRO A 24 -17.65 7.11 19.47
N GLN A 25 -18.16 7.64 18.35
CA GLN A 25 -18.00 9.04 17.97
C GLN A 25 -18.67 10.03 18.94
N THR A 26 -19.65 9.58 19.75
CA THR A 26 -20.18 10.39 20.86
C THR A 26 -19.11 10.81 21.87
N TYR A 27 -18.05 10.01 22.02
CA TYR A 27 -16.95 10.26 22.95
C TYR A 27 -15.64 10.62 22.23
N PHE A 28 -15.44 10.09 21.04
CA PHE A 28 -14.28 10.33 20.19
C PHE A 28 -14.73 10.88 18.85
N ILE A 29 -15.06 12.17 18.81
CA ILE A 29 -15.71 12.84 17.66
C ILE A 29 -14.98 12.58 16.33
N SER A 30 -13.63 12.58 16.36
CA SER A 30 -12.77 12.37 15.19
C SER A 30 -12.40 10.90 14.92
N ALA A 31 -12.88 9.94 15.72
CA ALA A 31 -12.54 8.52 15.57
C ALA A 31 -13.35 7.86 14.47
N TYR A 32 -13.15 8.31 13.24
CA TYR A 32 -13.70 7.73 12.03
C TYR A 32 -12.61 7.67 10.95
N ILE A 33 -12.89 6.90 9.89
CA ILE A 33 -12.10 6.90 8.65
C ILE A 33 -12.88 7.70 7.61
N ARG A 34 -12.21 8.55 6.83
CA ARG A 34 -12.83 9.27 5.70
C ARG A 34 -12.23 8.79 4.39
N GLY A 35 -13.09 8.28 3.50
CA GLY A 35 -12.73 7.90 2.15
C GLY A 35 -13.10 8.99 1.15
N GLY A 36 -12.24 9.21 0.16
CA GLY A 36 -12.51 10.08 -0.99
C GLY A 36 -11.93 9.51 -2.28
N ARG A 37 -12.70 9.57 -3.36
CA ARG A 37 -12.27 9.26 -4.73
C ARG A 37 -11.98 10.57 -5.46
N PHE A 38 -10.79 10.70 -6.04
CA PHE A 38 -10.31 11.96 -6.63
C PHE A 38 -9.93 11.83 -8.10
N LYS A 39 -10.42 12.73 -8.96
CA LYS A 39 -9.86 12.93 -10.31
C LYS A 39 -8.82 14.04 -10.28
N GLY A 40 -7.58 13.73 -10.66
CA GLY A 40 -6.47 14.65 -10.41
C GLY A 40 -6.23 14.86 -8.91
N THR A 41 -5.68 16.01 -8.53
CA THR A 41 -5.22 16.25 -7.14
C THR A 41 -6.32 16.74 -6.19
N THR A 42 -7.29 17.52 -6.67
CA THR A 42 -8.24 18.25 -5.81
C THR A 42 -9.71 17.96 -6.05
N ASN A 43 -10.08 17.36 -7.20
CA ASN A 43 -11.48 17.17 -7.55
C ASN A 43 -12.04 15.88 -6.93
N VAL A 44 -12.90 16.02 -5.92
CA VAL A 44 -13.57 14.92 -5.24
C VAL A 44 -14.78 14.45 -6.05
N VAL A 45 -14.79 13.17 -6.42
CA VAL A 45 -15.86 12.53 -7.21
C VAL A 45 -16.84 11.76 -6.32
N ASP A 46 -16.34 11.11 -5.28
CA ASP A 46 -17.13 10.40 -4.29
C ASP A 46 -16.45 10.57 -2.93
N SER A 47 -17.21 10.64 -1.84
CA SER A 47 -16.67 10.71 -0.50
C SER A 47 -17.60 10.09 0.51
N LYS A 48 -17.05 9.42 1.51
CA LYS A 48 -17.82 8.77 2.57
C LYS A 48 -17.06 8.80 3.90
N GLU A 49 -17.79 9.02 4.98
CA GLU A 49 -17.29 8.84 6.35
C GLU A 49 -17.71 7.47 6.85
N PHE A 50 -16.75 6.73 7.41
CA PHE A 50 -16.94 5.40 7.98
C PHE A 50 -16.85 5.54 9.51
N SER A 51 -18.01 5.48 10.16
CA SER A 51 -18.19 5.64 11.61
C SER A 51 -18.64 4.33 12.26
N GLY A 52 -19.02 4.35 13.54
CA GLY A 52 -19.28 3.15 14.32
C GLY A 52 -18.00 2.56 14.89
N ASN A 53 -18.04 1.29 15.29
CA ASN A 53 -16.87 0.61 15.86
C ASN A 53 -15.77 0.37 14.83
N LEU A 54 -14.54 0.17 15.30
CA LEU A 54 -13.36 0.05 14.44
C LEU A 54 -13.44 -1.08 13.41
N PHE A 55 -14.08 -2.22 13.72
CA PHE A 55 -14.24 -3.31 12.75
C PHE A 55 -15.15 -2.90 11.58
N ASN A 56 -16.26 -2.22 11.88
CA ASN A 56 -17.15 -1.69 10.86
C ASN A 56 -16.43 -0.67 9.98
N GLN A 57 -15.69 0.25 10.59
CA GLN A 57 -14.93 1.26 9.84
C GLN A 57 -13.93 0.61 8.87
N ILE A 58 -13.21 -0.42 9.29
CA ILE A 58 -12.24 -1.15 8.45
C ILE A 58 -12.95 -1.83 7.27
N ASN A 59 -14.05 -2.53 7.53
CA ASN A 59 -14.81 -3.24 6.49
C ASN A 59 -15.42 -2.25 5.48
N ASP A 60 -16.08 -1.21 5.96
CA ASP A 60 -16.70 -0.19 5.12
C ASP A 60 -15.68 0.58 4.27
N ALA A 61 -14.51 0.87 4.84
CA ALA A 61 -13.40 1.48 4.12
C ALA A 61 -12.86 0.57 3.02
N LEU A 62 -12.68 -0.72 3.30
CA LEU A 62 -12.21 -1.69 2.31
C LEU A 62 -13.23 -1.86 1.17
N ASP A 63 -14.53 -1.92 1.49
CA ASP A 63 -15.59 -2.03 0.48
C ASP A 63 -15.74 -0.75 -0.36
N PHE A 64 -15.51 0.43 0.24
CA PHE A 64 -15.39 1.67 -0.51
C PHE A 64 -14.19 1.65 -1.48
N ILE A 65 -13.04 1.12 -1.06
CA ILE A 65 -11.89 0.96 -1.95
C ILE A 65 -12.24 0.04 -3.11
N LYS A 66 -12.79 -1.15 -2.84
CA LYS A 66 -13.22 -2.12 -3.88
C LYS A 66 -14.18 -1.50 -4.90
N LYS A 67 -15.12 -0.66 -4.46
CA LYS A 67 -16.05 0.06 -5.35
C LYS A 67 -15.33 0.97 -6.36
N HIS A 68 -14.13 1.44 -6.04
CA HIS A 68 -13.41 2.47 -6.80
C HIS A 68 -12.12 1.99 -7.48
N ILE A 69 -11.79 0.71 -7.37
CA ILE A 69 -10.67 0.08 -8.08
C ILE A 69 -11.19 -0.95 -9.10
N ASN A 70 -10.39 -1.30 -10.09
CA ASN A 70 -10.83 -2.29 -11.08
C ASN A 70 -10.61 -3.73 -10.56
N VAL A 71 -11.46 -4.62 -11.05
CA VAL A 71 -11.32 -6.07 -10.93
C VAL A 71 -11.27 -6.66 -12.33
N LYS A 72 -10.25 -7.47 -12.59
CA LYS A 72 -10.14 -8.33 -13.76
C LYS A 72 -10.50 -9.76 -13.36
N PHE A 73 -11.01 -10.53 -14.32
CA PHE A 73 -11.39 -11.92 -14.09
C PHE A 73 -10.42 -12.82 -14.82
N ASP A 74 -9.76 -13.72 -14.09
CA ASP A 74 -8.94 -14.74 -14.74
C ASP A 74 -9.84 -15.84 -15.30
N ILE A 75 -9.84 -15.99 -16.63
CA ILE A 75 -10.62 -16.99 -17.35
C ILE A 75 -9.75 -18.23 -17.63
N ASN A 76 -8.45 -18.22 -17.31
CA ASN A 76 -7.52 -19.32 -17.57
C ASN A 76 -7.56 -20.41 -16.49
N VAL A 77 -8.75 -20.85 -16.08
CA VAL A 77 -8.87 -22.15 -15.41
C VAL A 77 -8.82 -23.22 -16.50
N LYS A 78 -7.62 -23.70 -16.82
CA LYS A 78 -7.39 -24.79 -17.80
C LYS A 78 -7.81 -26.18 -17.31
N ASP A 79 -8.23 -26.31 -16.05
CA ASP A 79 -8.70 -27.57 -15.48
C ASP A 79 -10.21 -27.54 -15.29
N LEU A 80 -10.93 -28.27 -16.16
CA LEU A 80 -12.37 -28.52 -16.11
C LEU A 80 -12.75 -29.50 -14.97
N THR A 81 -12.24 -29.29 -13.76
CA THR A 81 -12.81 -29.94 -12.57
C THR A 81 -13.89 -29.04 -11.98
N LEU A 82 -15.06 -29.62 -11.70
CA LEU A 82 -16.25 -28.91 -11.22
C LEU A 82 -15.99 -28.09 -9.92
N GLU A 83 -14.94 -28.40 -9.17
CA GLU A 83 -14.53 -27.71 -7.94
C GLU A 83 -13.74 -26.40 -8.17
N LYS A 84 -13.24 -26.12 -9.39
CA LYS A 84 -12.43 -24.93 -9.70
C LYS A 84 -13.05 -23.97 -10.71
N LEU A 85 -14.37 -24.02 -10.92
CA LEU A 85 -15.13 -22.96 -11.60
C LEU A 85 -15.19 -21.63 -10.81
N SER A 86 -14.42 -21.51 -9.73
CA SER A 86 -14.23 -20.29 -8.95
C SER A 86 -13.49 -19.26 -9.80
N ARG A 87 -14.26 -18.37 -10.43
CA ARG A 87 -13.80 -17.09 -10.99
C ARG A 87 -12.89 -16.40 -9.98
N LYS A 88 -11.60 -16.27 -10.31
CA LYS A 88 -10.66 -15.57 -9.43
C LYS A 88 -10.67 -14.09 -9.79
N ASP A 89 -11.14 -13.28 -8.84
CA ASP A 89 -11.11 -11.82 -8.93
C ASP A 89 -9.68 -11.32 -8.72
N ILE A 90 -9.10 -10.68 -9.74
CA ILE A 90 -7.79 -10.04 -9.70
C ILE A 90 -8.01 -8.53 -9.60
N TRP A 91 -7.84 -7.99 -8.41
CA TRP A 91 -7.97 -6.57 -8.12
C TRP A 91 -6.72 -5.80 -8.55
N ASP A 92 -6.88 -4.50 -8.88
CA ASP A 92 -5.75 -3.59 -9.19
C ASP A 92 -4.71 -3.51 -8.05
N TYR A 93 -5.12 -3.82 -6.81
CA TYR A 93 -4.28 -3.81 -5.61
C TYR A 93 -4.52 -5.09 -4.79
N PRO A 94 -3.49 -5.65 -4.11
CA PRO A 94 -3.68 -6.74 -3.17
C PRO A 94 -4.51 -6.25 -1.97
N LEU A 95 -5.78 -6.67 -1.93
CA LEU A 95 -6.74 -6.24 -0.90
C LEU A 95 -6.26 -6.57 0.52
N ASP A 96 -5.47 -7.63 0.69
CA ASP A 96 -4.89 -8.01 1.98
C ASP A 96 -3.84 -7.00 2.45
N ALA A 97 -3.04 -6.44 1.54
CA ALA A 97 -2.06 -5.40 1.85
C ALA A 97 -2.75 -4.08 2.21
N ILE A 98 -3.81 -3.74 1.47
CA ILE A 98 -4.67 -2.58 1.77
C ILE A 98 -5.33 -2.72 3.14
N ARG A 99 -5.89 -3.91 3.45
CA ARG A 99 -6.52 -4.19 4.75
C ARG A 99 -5.51 -4.04 5.88
N GLU A 100 -4.31 -4.59 5.73
CA GLU A 100 -3.21 -4.45 6.68
C GLU A 100 -2.87 -2.97 6.93
N ALA A 101 -2.79 -2.15 5.87
CA ALA A 101 -2.53 -0.71 6.01
C ALA A 101 -3.64 0.03 6.76
N ILE A 102 -4.91 -0.29 6.50
CA ILE A 102 -6.06 0.31 7.21
C ILE A 102 -6.05 -0.10 8.69
N ILE A 103 -5.82 -1.39 8.99
CA ILE A 103 -5.73 -1.88 10.37
C ILE A 103 -4.57 -1.20 11.10
N ASN A 104 -3.40 -1.09 10.47
CA ASN A 104 -2.25 -0.40 11.05
C ASN A 104 -2.54 1.09 11.29
N ALA A 105 -3.25 1.76 10.38
CA ALA A 105 -3.70 3.13 10.60
C ALA A 105 -4.57 3.23 11.86
N VAL A 106 -5.59 2.37 11.99
CA VAL A 106 -6.50 2.34 13.15
C VAL A 106 -5.79 2.01 14.46
N ILE A 107 -4.88 1.03 14.46
CA ILE A 107 -4.14 0.59 15.65
C ILE A 107 -3.12 1.64 16.11
N HIS A 108 -2.44 2.31 15.17
CA HIS A 108 -1.37 3.25 15.49
C HIS A 108 -1.83 4.72 15.57
N ARG A 109 -3.11 4.99 15.26
CA ARG A 109 -3.74 6.32 15.33
C ARG A 109 -3.56 6.98 16.69
N ASP A 110 -3.26 8.28 16.69
CA ASP A 110 -3.41 9.10 17.89
C ASP A 110 -4.88 9.47 18.13
N TYR A 111 -5.52 8.80 19.08
CA TYR A 111 -6.93 9.06 19.41
C TYR A 111 -7.17 10.34 20.21
N ASN A 112 -6.12 11.09 20.56
CA ASN A 112 -6.25 12.43 21.13
C ASN A 112 -6.20 13.52 20.04
N ASP A 113 -5.88 13.16 18.79
CA ASP A 113 -5.93 14.08 17.65
C ASP A 113 -7.37 14.24 17.13
N ASN A 114 -7.73 15.48 16.79
CA ASN A 114 -9.05 15.82 16.25
C ASN A 114 -9.17 15.55 14.73
N SER A 115 -8.12 15.05 14.10
CA SER A 115 -8.08 14.61 12.70
C SER A 115 -8.50 13.15 12.55
N TRP A 116 -8.95 12.75 11.37
CA TRP A 116 -9.37 11.37 11.07
C TRP A 116 -8.30 10.62 10.27
N VAL A 117 -8.45 9.30 10.17
CA VAL A 117 -7.70 8.52 9.16
C VAL A 117 -8.30 8.84 7.81
N GLU A 118 -7.47 9.18 6.84
CA GLU A 118 -7.91 9.60 5.51
C GLU A 118 -7.45 8.60 4.45
N ILE A 119 -8.38 8.18 3.59
CA ILE A 119 -8.12 7.32 2.43
C ILE A 119 -8.48 8.12 1.19
N ARG A 120 -7.49 8.34 0.31
CA ARG A 120 -7.68 8.99 -0.99
C ARG A 120 -7.37 8.01 -2.11
N ILE A 121 -8.33 7.83 -3.00
CA ILE A 121 -8.22 6.94 -4.15
C ILE A 121 -8.05 7.80 -5.39
N TYR A 122 -6.89 7.71 -6.04
CA TYR A 122 -6.57 8.36 -7.30
C TYR A 122 -6.60 7.34 -8.45
N ASP A 123 -6.39 7.81 -9.68
CA ASP A 123 -6.33 6.93 -10.85
C ASP A 123 -5.10 6.01 -10.84
N ASP A 124 -4.02 6.49 -10.22
CA ASP A 124 -2.67 5.90 -10.22
C ASP A 124 -2.23 5.38 -8.85
N LYS A 125 -2.93 5.71 -7.75
CA LYS A 125 -2.54 5.31 -6.39
C LYS A 125 -3.67 5.34 -5.38
N ILE A 126 -3.47 4.60 -4.29
CA ILE A 126 -4.24 4.72 -3.05
C ILE A 126 -3.32 5.33 -2.00
N TRP A 127 -3.78 6.40 -1.36
CA TRP A 127 -3.07 7.13 -0.32
C TRP A 127 -3.82 6.98 0.99
N ILE A 128 -3.18 6.39 2.01
CA ILE A 128 -3.76 6.16 3.34
C ILE A 128 -2.94 6.94 4.34
N ASN A 129 -3.56 7.90 5.02
CA ASN A 129 -2.89 8.76 5.97
C ASN A 129 -3.50 8.62 7.36
N ASN A 130 -2.60 8.44 8.32
CA ASN A 130 -2.92 8.31 9.72
C ASN A 130 -2.42 9.55 10.48
N PRO A 131 -3.26 10.19 11.30
CA PRO A 131 -2.79 11.24 12.20
C PRO A 131 -1.86 10.66 13.26
N GLY A 132 -0.71 11.31 13.41
CA GLY A 132 0.37 10.87 14.29
C GLY A 132 1.58 10.31 13.54
N LYS A 133 2.75 10.59 14.10
CA LYS A 133 4.06 10.14 13.59
C LYS A 133 4.44 8.74 14.08
N LEU A 134 5.42 8.13 13.42
CA LEU A 134 6.10 6.93 13.94
C LEU A 134 6.65 7.18 15.35
N LEU A 135 6.59 6.14 16.19
CA LEU A 135 7.08 6.21 17.56
C LEU A 135 8.60 6.06 17.59
N SER A 136 9.30 7.08 18.09
CA SER A 136 10.75 7.04 18.27
C SER A 136 11.20 5.81 19.09
N PRO A 137 12.30 5.13 18.71
CA PRO A 137 13.26 5.50 17.68
C PRO A 137 12.97 4.93 16.27
N LEU A 138 11.76 4.42 15.99
CA LEU A 138 11.45 3.79 14.70
C LEU A 138 11.52 4.78 13.54
N THR A 139 12.22 4.35 12.50
CA THR A 139 12.36 5.02 11.20
C THR A 139 11.52 4.33 10.13
N VAL A 140 11.42 4.93 8.94
CA VAL A 140 10.75 4.31 7.80
C VAL A 140 11.55 3.11 7.29
N GLU A 141 12.88 3.21 7.34
CA GLU A 141 13.82 2.18 6.92
C GLU A 141 13.66 0.91 7.75
N ASP A 142 13.44 1.05 9.06
CA ASP A 142 13.19 -0.07 9.97
C ASP A 142 11.96 -0.89 9.57
N LEU A 143 10.90 -0.24 9.05
CA LEU A 143 9.66 -0.92 8.64
C LEU A 143 9.85 -1.85 7.43
N LYS A 144 10.94 -1.67 6.68
CA LYS A 144 11.32 -2.52 5.55
C LYS A 144 12.18 -3.70 5.97
N MET A 145 12.66 -3.72 7.22
CA MET A 145 13.49 -4.81 7.72
C MET A 145 12.60 -5.97 8.22
N PRO A 146 13.02 -7.24 8.02
CA PRO A 146 12.27 -8.41 8.48
C PRO A 146 12.09 -8.47 10.00
N TYR A 147 12.98 -7.81 10.74
CA TYR A 147 12.94 -7.72 12.19
C TYR A 147 13.14 -6.26 12.61
N HIS A 148 12.13 -5.67 13.24
CA HIS A 148 12.24 -4.37 13.89
C HIS A 148 11.53 -4.38 15.25
N GLN A 149 11.85 -3.43 16.12
CA GLN A 149 11.13 -3.30 17.39
C GLN A 149 9.65 -2.99 17.11
N THR A 150 8.74 -3.75 17.73
CA THR A 150 7.31 -3.46 17.63
C THR A 150 6.94 -2.45 18.72
N LYS A 151 6.67 -1.21 18.33
CA LYS A 151 6.06 -0.20 19.23
C LYS A 151 4.70 0.20 18.72
N THR A 152 3.68 -0.07 19.52
CA THR A 152 2.28 0.22 19.17
C THR A 152 1.72 1.30 20.07
N ARG A 153 1.06 2.31 19.48
CA ARG A 153 0.46 3.43 20.22
C ARG A 153 -0.73 2.97 21.07
N ASN A 154 -1.52 2.03 20.56
CA ASN A 154 -2.69 1.49 21.25
C ASN A 154 -2.57 -0.04 21.46
N PRO A 155 -1.80 -0.52 22.47
CA PRO A 155 -1.54 -1.95 22.68
C PRO A 155 -2.79 -2.80 22.90
N LEU A 156 -3.84 -2.24 23.54
CA LEU A 156 -5.10 -2.95 23.75
C LEU A 156 -5.85 -3.19 22.44
N LEU A 157 -5.85 -2.21 21.52
CA LEU A 157 -6.43 -2.40 20.19
C LEU A 157 -5.68 -3.50 19.45
N ALA A 158 -4.34 -3.40 19.39
CA ALA A 158 -3.50 -4.40 18.74
C ALA A 158 -3.74 -5.82 19.28
N LYS A 159 -3.86 -5.97 20.60
CA LYS A 159 -4.14 -7.26 21.23
C LYS A 159 -5.48 -7.86 20.80
N VAL A 160 -6.51 -7.03 20.68
CA VAL A 160 -7.84 -7.50 20.21
C VAL A 160 -7.80 -7.85 18.72
N PHE A 161 -7.16 -7.04 17.87
CA PHE A 161 -7.00 -7.36 16.45
C PHE A 161 -6.19 -8.65 16.23
N TYR A 162 -5.18 -8.90 17.07
CA TYR A 162 -4.44 -10.16 17.08
C TYR A 162 -5.36 -11.35 17.45
N TYR A 163 -6.14 -11.23 18.52
CA TYR A 163 -7.09 -12.29 18.91
C TYR A 163 -8.23 -12.51 17.91
N ALA A 164 -8.59 -11.48 17.15
CA ALA A 164 -9.52 -11.60 16.03
C ALA A 164 -8.90 -12.28 14.80
N GLY A 165 -7.60 -12.60 14.81
CA GLY A 165 -6.89 -13.20 13.68
C GLY A 165 -6.64 -12.23 12.52
N LEU A 166 -6.68 -10.91 12.78
CA LEU A 166 -6.58 -9.87 11.75
C LEU A 166 -5.16 -9.31 11.59
N ILE A 167 -4.28 -9.50 12.58
CA ILE A 167 -2.88 -9.09 12.53
C ILE A 167 -1.97 -10.14 13.16
N GLU A 168 -0.68 -10.08 12.82
CA GLU A 168 0.39 -10.83 13.47
C GLU A 168 1.04 -10.02 14.60
N GLN A 169 1.61 -10.69 15.62
CA GLN A 169 2.28 -10.02 16.75
C GLN A 169 3.76 -9.69 16.53
N TRP A 170 4.36 -10.18 15.45
CA TRP A 170 5.81 -10.19 15.25
C TRP A 170 6.36 -8.98 14.49
N GLY A 171 5.57 -7.91 14.30
CA GLY A 171 6.00 -6.74 13.53
C GLY A 171 6.17 -7.01 12.03
N THR A 172 5.59 -8.10 11.52
CA THR A 172 5.73 -8.52 10.12
C THR A 172 4.68 -7.90 9.19
N GLY A 173 3.79 -7.04 9.71
CA GLY A 173 2.68 -6.46 8.95
C GLY A 173 3.15 -5.65 7.74
N THR A 174 4.15 -4.78 7.93
CA THR A 174 4.70 -3.92 6.86
C THR A 174 5.50 -4.73 5.84
N THR A 175 6.25 -5.73 6.26
CA THR A 175 7.01 -6.60 5.34
C THR A 175 6.08 -7.51 4.54
N LYS A 176 5.03 -8.08 5.18
CA LYS A 176 3.97 -8.81 4.49
C LYS A 176 3.25 -7.93 3.46
N MET A 177 2.97 -6.67 3.79
CA MET A 177 2.37 -5.70 2.87
C MET A 177 3.27 -5.46 1.65
N ILE A 178 4.59 -5.30 1.86
CA ILE A 178 5.59 -5.19 0.78
C ILE A 178 5.57 -6.45 -0.09
N ASP A 179 5.63 -7.64 0.52
CA ASP A 179 5.70 -8.91 -0.21
C ASP A 179 4.42 -9.20 -1.00
N LEU A 180 3.25 -8.82 -0.47
CA LEU A 180 1.98 -8.90 -1.20
C LEU A 180 1.97 -7.99 -2.44
N CYS A 181 2.53 -6.79 -2.36
CA CYS A 181 2.69 -5.92 -3.53
C CYS A 181 3.67 -6.52 -4.55
N ARG A 182 4.85 -6.99 -4.10
CA ARG A 182 5.86 -7.61 -4.96
C ARG A 182 5.31 -8.83 -5.69
N THR A 183 4.68 -9.76 -4.97
CA THR A 183 4.10 -10.99 -5.55
C THR A 183 2.91 -10.69 -6.49
N SER A 184 2.28 -9.52 -6.34
CA SER A 184 1.25 -9.02 -7.26
C SER A 184 1.83 -8.19 -8.42
N ASN A 185 3.16 -8.16 -8.59
CA ASN A 185 3.87 -7.36 -9.60
C ASN A 185 3.57 -5.84 -9.53
N LEU A 186 3.24 -5.34 -8.34
CA LEU A 186 3.05 -3.92 -8.07
C LEU A 186 4.32 -3.32 -7.47
N PRO A 187 4.53 -1.99 -7.61
CA PRO A 187 5.53 -1.29 -6.84
C PRO A 187 5.36 -1.52 -5.33
N GLU A 188 6.47 -1.51 -4.59
CA GLU A 188 6.41 -1.55 -3.13
C GLU A 188 5.62 -0.35 -2.59
N PRO A 189 4.87 -0.51 -1.49
CA PRO A 189 4.21 0.61 -0.85
C PRO A 189 5.28 1.61 -0.34
N GLU A 190 5.01 2.90 -0.54
CA GLU A 190 5.83 3.97 -0.01
C GLU A 190 5.33 4.38 1.37
N PHE A 191 6.25 4.50 2.33
CA PHE A 191 5.96 4.95 3.69
C PHE A 191 6.55 6.34 3.89
N LEU A 192 5.72 7.31 4.26
CA LEU A 192 6.14 8.68 4.54
C LEU A 192 5.84 9.01 6.00
N ASN A 193 6.85 9.46 6.73
CA ASN A 193 6.72 9.89 8.12
C ASN A 193 7.01 11.38 8.24
N ARG A 194 5.97 12.21 8.26
CA ARG A 194 6.11 13.65 8.47
C ARG A 194 6.25 13.91 9.97
N GLN A 195 7.43 14.34 10.39
CA GLN A 195 7.73 14.60 11.80
C GLN A 195 7.47 16.05 12.24
N GLU A 196 7.39 16.99 11.29
CA GLU A 196 7.13 18.41 11.56
C GLU A 196 5.63 18.72 11.73
N GLY A 197 5.33 19.72 12.56
CA GLY A 197 3.95 20.12 12.87
C GLY A 197 3.18 19.06 13.68
N ILE A 198 1.90 18.87 13.34
CA ILE A 198 1.02 17.85 13.97
C ILE A 198 1.55 16.42 13.69
N GLY A 199 2.30 16.27 12.59
CA GLY A 199 2.92 15.01 12.16
C GLY A 199 1.91 14.00 11.62
N SER A 200 2.34 13.20 10.66
CA SER A 200 1.49 12.17 10.06
C SER A 200 2.30 11.02 9.52
N PHE A 201 1.67 9.85 9.44
CA PHE A 201 2.23 8.69 8.79
C PHE A 201 1.35 8.29 7.62
N THR A 202 1.95 8.17 6.44
CA THR A 202 1.25 7.90 5.19
C THR A 202 1.79 6.63 4.56
N VAL A 203 0.89 5.79 4.06
CA VAL A 203 1.18 4.65 3.20
C VAL A 203 0.60 4.93 1.81
N ILE A 204 1.41 4.80 0.76
CA ILE A 204 0.98 5.00 -0.63
C ILE A 204 1.18 3.70 -1.40
N PHE A 205 0.09 3.21 -1.98
CA PHE A 205 0.09 2.08 -2.91
C PHE A 205 -0.01 2.60 -4.33
N TYR A 206 0.99 2.31 -5.15
CA TYR A 206 1.00 2.70 -6.56
C TYR A 206 0.36 1.62 -7.44
N LYS A 207 -0.38 2.04 -8.45
CA LYS A 207 -0.90 1.16 -9.48
C LYS A 207 0.24 0.73 -10.39
N ASP A 208 0.20 -0.51 -10.88
CA ASP A 208 1.10 -0.91 -11.96
C ASP A 208 0.70 -0.24 -13.28
N ILE A 209 1.43 0.81 -13.63
CA ILE A 209 1.27 1.48 -14.92
C ILE A 209 1.95 0.70 -16.05
N TYR A 210 2.89 -0.19 -15.74
CA TYR A 210 3.69 -0.96 -16.69
C TYR A 210 3.13 -2.37 -16.94
N THR A 211 1.82 -2.46 -17.18
CA THR A 211 1.20 -3.69 -17.71
C THR A 211 1.48 -3.81 -19.22
N PRO A 212 1.57 -5.02 -19.80
CA PRO A 212 1.76 -5.20 -21.24
C PRO A 212 0.75 -4.42 -22.09
N GLU A 213 -0.53 -4.39 -21.71
CA GLU A 213 -1.54 -3.59 -22.42
C GLU A 213 -1.27 -2.09 -22.34
N ASN A 214 -0.92 -1.58 -21.16
CA ASN A 214 -0.62 -0.15 -20.99
C ASN A 214 0.66 0.24 -21.74
N MET A 215 1.71 -0.58 -21.66
CA MET A 215 2.96 -0.32 -22.38
C MET A 215 2.76 -0.31 -23.90
N LYS A 216 1.90 -1.19 -24.44
CA LYS A 216 1.49 -1.13 -25.85
C LYS A 216 0.77 0.19 -26.17
N LYS A 217 -0.14 0.65 -25.31
CA LYS A 217 -0.81 1.96 -25.45
C LYS A 217 0.16 3.15 -25.35
N MET A 218 1.24 3.00 -24.58
CA MET A 218 2.35 3.97 -24.49
C MET A 218 3.29 3.92 -25.70
N GLY A 219 3.02 3.06 -26.69
CA GLY A 219 3.82 2.94 -27.91
C GLY A 219 5.16 2.21 -27.70
N LEU A 220 5.25 1.32 -26.72
CA LEU A 220 6.42 0.45 -26.54
C LEU A 220 6.33 -0.75 -27.47
N ASN A 221 7.46 -1.10 -28.08
CA ASN A 221 7.60 -2.33 -28.83
C ASN A 221 7.83 -3.54 -27.91
N GLU A 222 7.79 -4.75 -28.45
CA GLU A 222 7.94 -5.99 -27.65
C GLU A 222 9.29 -6.09 -26.91
N ARG A 223 10.38 -5.59 -27.50
CA ARG A 223 11.72 -5.61 -26.88
C ARG A 223 11.80 -4.68 -25.68
N GLN A 224 11.21 -3.49 -25.83
CA GLN A 224 11.07 -2.50 -24.76
C GLN A 224 10.18 -3.01 -23.62
N ILE A 225 9.06 -3.66 -23.96
CA ILE A 225 8.20 -4.32 -22.97
C ILE A 225 8.97 -5.37 -22.17
N LYS A 226 9.73 -6.26 -22.84
CA LYS A 226 10.57 -7.26 -22.16
C LYS A 226 11.58 -6.61 -21.21
N ALA A 227 12.18 -5.51 -21.60
CA ALA A 227 13.13 -4.81 -20.75
C ALA A 227 12.50 -4.17 -19.51
N VAL A 228 11.31 -3.57 -19.65
CA VAL A 228 10.55 -3.03 -18.51
C VAL A 228 10.15 -4.16 -17.57
N LEU A 229 9.70 -5.31 -18.08
CA LEU A 229 9.39 -6.49 -17.26
C LEU A 229 10.64 -7.02 -16.53
N TYR A 230 11.78 -7.13 -17.22
CA TYR A 230 13.05 -7.51 -16.61
C TYR A 230 13.46 -6.55 -15.48
N LEU A 231 13.27 -5.25 -15.69
CA LEU A 231 13.56 -4.22 -14.70
C LEU A 231 12.67 -4.28 -13.47
N LYS A 232 11.39 -4.66 -13.63
CA LYS A 232 10.48 -4.86 -12.49
C LYS A 232 10.99 -5.95 -11.54
N GLU A 233 11.64 -6.98 -12.07
CA GLU A 233 12.17 -8.10 -11.28
C GLU A 233 13.59 -7.85 -10.76
N ASN A 234 14.46 -7.24 -11.59
CA ASN A 234 15.90 -7.15 -11.31
C ASN A 234 16.34 -5.76 -10.81
N GLY A 235 15.45 -4.77 -10.83
CA GLY A 235 15.67 -3.39 -10.38
C GLY A 235 16.54 -2.53 -11.31
N LYS A 236 17.47 -3.14 -12.07
CA LYS A 236 18.33 -2.45 -13.05
C LYS A 236 18.58 -3.31 -14.29
N ILE A 237 18.93 -2.65 -15.39
CA ILE A 237 19.36 -3.31 -16.63
C ILE A 237 20.52 -2.56 -17.27
N THR A 238 21.49 -3.30 -17.78
CA THR A 238 22.60 -2.79 -18.59
C THR A 238 22.33 -3.01 -20.08
N ASN A 239 23.05 -2.30 -20.95
CA ASN A 239 22.97 -2.57 -22.40
C ASN A 239 23.27 -4.05 -22.71
N LYS A 240 24.28 -4.63 -22.05
CA LYS A 240 24.63 -6.05 -22.20
C LYS A 240 23.46 -6.97 -21.87
N GLU A 241 22.78 -6.76 -20.73
CA GLU A 241 21.61 -7.55 -20.34
C GLU A 241 20.45 -7.37 -21.32
N TYR A 242 20.18 -6.13 -21.75
CA TYR A 242 19.15 -5.83 -22.75
C TYR A 242 19.37 -6.61 -24.04
N ARG A 243 20.62 -6.68 -24.52
CA ARG A 243 20.98 -7.45 -25.72
C ARG A 243 20.76 -8.94 -25.51
N MET A 244 21.11 -9.48 -24.35
CA MET A 244 20.94 -10.90 -24.04
C MET A 244 19.46 -11.30 -24.03
N ILE A 245 18.59 -10.51 -23.40
CA ILE A 245 17.15 -10.83 -23.32
C ILE A 245 16.41 -10.66 -24.66
N ASN A 246 16.94 -9.83 -25.57
CA ASN A 246 16.30 -9.51 -26.85
C ASN A 246 17.02 -10.12 -28.07
N ASN A 247 18.21 -10.69 -27.89
CA ASN A 247 19.09 -11.19 -28.94
C ASN A 247 19.34 -10.17 -30.07
N ILE A 248 19.84 -8.98 -29.72
CA ILE A 248 20.07 -7.87 -30.67
C ILE A 248 21.48 -7.28 -30.60
N SER A 249 21.79 -6.43 -31.59
CA SER A 249 23.04 -5.67 -31.67
C SER A 249 23.16 -4.59 -30.59
N ASP A 250 24.39 -4.13 -30.38
CA ASP A 250 24.71 -3.08 -29.41
C ASP A 250 24.00 -1.76 -29.69
N GLU A 251 24.02 -1.34 -30.96
CA GLU A 251 23.37 -0.11 -31.40
C GLU A 251 21.85 -0.19 -31.27
N GLY A 252 21.25 -1.34 -31.60
CA GLY A 252 19.80 -1.55 -31.42
C GLY A 252 19.39 -1.43 -29.96
N ALA A 253 20.14 -2.06 -29.04
CA ALA A 253 19.89 -1.95 -27.61
C ALA A 253 20.08 -0.52 -27.10
N ARG A 254 21.10 0.18 -27.58
CA ARG A 254 21.36 1.58 -27.21
C ARG A 254 20.21 2.49 -27.63
N LEU A 255 19.71 2.35 -28.87
CA LEU A 255 18.60 3.14 -29.38
C LEU A 255 17.30 2.85 -28.63
N ASP A 256 16.97 1.57 -28.39
CA ASP A 256 15.75 1.20 -27.65
C ASP A 256 15.79 1.70 -26.20
N LEU A 257 16.94 1.60 -25.52
CA LEU A 257 17.13 2.11 -24.15
C LEU A 257 17.06 3.65 -24.09
N LEU A 258 17.64 4.35 -25.07
CA LEU A 258 17.54 5.81 -25.15
C LEU A 258 16.12 6.28 -25.44
N ASP A 259 15.38 5.56 -26.30
CA ASP A 259 13.96 5.86 -26.54
C ASP A 259 13.15 5.71 -25.25
N LEU A 260 13.41 4.66 -24.46
CA LEU A 260 12.76 4.49 -23.15
C LEU A 260 13.12 5.59 -22.14
N VAL A 261 14.35 6.10 -22.16
CA VAL A 261 14.74 7.28 -21.35
C VAL A 261 14.03 8.54 -21.84
N ARG A 262 13.93 8.75 -23.16
CA ARG A 262 13.21 9.89 -23.74
C ARG A 262 11.72 9.87 -23.45
N LYS A 263 11.12 8.69 -23.38
CA LYS A 263 9.72 8.46 -22.98
C LYS A 263 9.49 8.61 -21.46
N ASP A 264 10.52 8.97 -20.71
CA ASP A 264 10.49 9.16 -19.25
C ASP A 264 10.14 7.89 -18.45
N ILE A 265 10.37 6.71 -19.05
CA ILE A 265 10.11 5.41 -18.42
C ILE A 265 11.35 4.94 -17.66
N LEU A 266 12.53 5.20 -18.22
CA LEU A 266 13.80 4.83 -17.62
C LEU A 266 14.62 6.05 -17.23
N LYS A 267 15.39 5.89 -16.16
CA LYS A 267 16.47 6.80 -15.79
C LYS A 267 17.80 6.12 -16.06
N GLN A 268 18.71 6.83 -16.73
CA GLN A 268 20.09 6.37 -16.90
C GLN A 268 20.93 6.78 -15.69
N GLU A 269 21.66 5.82 -15.13
CA GLU A 269 22.55 6.02 -13.99
C GLU A 269 23.94 5.42 -14.26
N GLY A 270 24.94 5.89 -13.52
CA GLY A 270 26.34 5.54 -13.75
C GLY A 270 26.99 6.29 -14.92
N LYS A 271 28.25 5.93 -15.24
CA LYS A 271 29.04 6.55 -16.30
C LYS A 271 29.89 5.52 -17.04
N GLY A 272 30.02 5.70 -18.37
CA GLY A 272 30.87 4.86 -19.22
C GLY A 272 30.50 3.39 -19.13
N LYS A 273 31.48 2.53 -18.80
CA LYS A 273 31.30 1.08 -18.67
C LYS A 273 30.35 0.67 -17.54
N ASN A 274 30.10 1.56 -16.57
CA ASN A 274 29.22 1.32 -15.43
C ASN A 274 27.81 1.90 -15.64
N THR A 275 27.41 2.16 -16.90
CA THR A 275 26.08 2.68 -17.21
C THR A 275 25.03 1.58 -17.03
N TYR A 276 23.98 1.88 -16.26
CA TYR A 276 22.79 1.05 -16.13
C TYR A 276 21.54 1.92 -16.16
N TYR A 277 20.39 1.29 -16.30
CA TYR A 277 19.09 1.94 -16.36
C TYR A 277 18.19 1.37 -15.28
N THR A 278 17.36 2.21 -14.69
CA THR A 278 16.36 1.87 -13.66
C THR A 278 14.99 2.42 -14.09
N LEU A 279 13.90 1.84 -13.60
CA LEU A 279 12.56 2.41 -13.80
C LEU A 279 12.47 3.75 -13.06
N LYS A 280 11.84 4.74 -13.69
CA LYS A 280 11.58 6.04 -13.09
C LYS A 280 10.38 5.99 -12.14
#